data_AF-A0A355CN50-F1
#
_entry.id   AF-A0A355CN50-F1
#
_cell.length_a   1.000
_cell.length_b   1.000
_cell.length_c   1.000
_cell.angle_alpha   90.00
_cell.angle_beta   90.00
_cell.angle_gamma   90.00
#
_symmetry.space_group_name_H-M   'P 1'
#
loop_
_entity.id
_entity.type
_entity.pdbx_description
1 polymer ?
#
loop_
_entity_poly.entity_id
_entity_poly.type
_entity_poly.pdbx_seq_one_letter_code
_entity_poly.pdbx_strand_id
1 'polypeptide(L)'
;MTTTKSNFVDSQTGRHSLDAIYEKFAKPQLHETFKPNNPSIYIRHKEGGIIHDYLVEKVFEHPDTGFYAEGRVPVSINHPPVLVIRGYGSWYPFDRVLEDTPDVFMAKVERQLKSAETVGAIDWIKQQCTRGNPADIIGESLGGKVAQQIVAKYPDYIRSTVTFNALGVSEKLAKTSTATNVFHYFTLGERYAFWANGGDYIPGTILIVSHKGENWWYKIEEAIVRRARFEGKFRKRRVLVVLLAQLLLLNRHNAIVLNKRKPLVVQIDRTQLQIFRKNRFT
;
A
#
# COMPACT_ATOMS: atom_id res chain seq x y z
N MET A 1 1.74 22.23 -25.38
CA MET A 1 2.46 21.82 -24.15
C MET A 1 3.01 20.43 -24.38
N THR A 2 4.32 20.32 -24.46
CA THR A 2 5.04 19.10 -24.77
C THR A 2 4.87 18.10 -23.64
N THR A 3 4.27 16.96 -23.96
CA THR A 3 4.10 15.79 -23.10
C THR A 3 5.46 15.32 -22.60
N THR A 4 5.83 15.72 -21.38
CA THR A 4 6.84 15.04 -20.57
C THR A 4 6.30 13.63 -20.30
N LYS A 5 6.54 12.69 -21.22
CA LYS A 5 6.62 11.27 -20.86
C LYS A 5 7.61 11.21 -19.70
N SER A 6 7.10 10.97 -18.51
CA SER A 6 7.75 11.45 -17.30
C SER A 6 9.03 10.67 -17.00
N ASN A 7 10.08 11.39 -16.59
CA ASN A 7 11.39 10.82 -16.23
C ASN A 7 11.33 9.80 -15.09
N PHE A 8 10.15 9.57 -14.48
CA PHE A 8 9.94 8.62 -13.40
C PHE A 8 9.26 7.32 -13.83
N VAL A 9 8.80 7.19 -15.09
CA VAL A 9 8.31 5.91 -15.62
C VAL A 9 9.39 5.27 -16.46
N ASP A 10 9.78 4.05 -16.10
CA ASP A 10 10.72 3.27 -16.88
C ASP A 10 10.09 2.89 -18.22
N SER A 11 10.69 3.38 -19.31
CA SER A 11 10.15 3.21 -20.66
C SER A 11 10.14 1.77 -21.17
N GLN A 12 10.96 0.89 -20.59
CA GLN A 12 11.05 -0.52 -21.00
C GLN A 12 10.03 -1.39 -20.26
N THR A 13 9.75 -1.06 -19.00
CA THR A 13 8.96 -1.89 -18.09
C THR A 13 7.61 -1.30 -17.71
N GLY A 14 7.39 -0.01 -17.98
CA GLY A 14 6.18 0.72 -17.56
C GLY A 14 6.10 0.96 -16.05
N ARG A 15 7.17 0.64 -15.31
CA ARG A 15 7.24 0.71 -13.85
C ARG A 15 7.55 2.11 -13.37
N HIS A 16 7.16 2.41 -12.13
CA HIS A 16 7.71 3.56 -11.44
C HIS A 16 9.19 3.33 -11.11
N SER A 17 10.06 4.24 -11.54
CA SER A 17 11.53 4.18 -11.36
C SER A 17 11.98 4.02 -9.90
N LEU A 18 11.17 4.49 -8.95
CA LEU A 18 11.45 4.43 -7.51
C LEU A 18 10.66 3.32 -6.79
N ASP A 19 10.01 2.41 -7.51
CA ASP A 19 9.14 1.39 -6.90
C ASP A 19 9.86 0.50 -5.87
N ALA A 20 11.12 0.14 -6.10
CA ALA A 20 11.90 -0.67 -5.18
C ALA A 20 12.17 0.03 -3.84
N ILE A 21 12.47 1.33 -3.85
CA ILE A 21 12.66 2.08 -2.60
C ILE A 21 11.31 2.38 -1.92
N TYR A 22 10.28 2.67 -2.72
CA TYR A 22 8.92 2.91 -2.19
C TYR A 22 8.34 1.68 -1.52
N GLU A 23 8.64 0.47 -2.01
CA GLU A 23 8.24 -0.76 -1.35
C GLU A 23 8.86 -0.88 0.05
N LYS A 24 10.13 -0.49 0.22
CA LYS A 24 10.79 -0.49 1.54
C LYS A 24 10.20 0.53 2.50
N PHE A 25 9.79 1.69 1.99
CA PHE A 25 9.15 2.72 2.78
C PHE A 25 7.74 2.34 3.22
N ALA A 26 6.97 1.74 2.32
CA ALA A 26 5.56 1.46 2.55
C ALA A 26 5.32 0.13 3.30
N LYS A 27 6.12 -0.92 3.07
CA LYS A 27 5.88 -2.24 3.69
C LYS A 27 6.50 -2.37 5.09
N PRO A 28 5.82 -3.08 6.01
CA PRO A 28 6.35 -3.45 7.31
C PRO A 28 7.72 -4.14 7.22
N GLN A 29 8.70 -3.64 7.97
CA GLN A 29 10.01 -4.27 8.14
C GLN A 29 9.94 -5.25 9.33
N LEU A 30 9.32 -6.42 9.12
CA LEU A 30 8.96 -7.41 10.16
C LEU A 30 10.10 -7.84 11.12
N HIS A 31 11.37 -7.59 10.76
CA HIS A 31 12.51 -7.90 11.63
C HIS A 31 12.53 -7.11 12.95
N GLU A 32 11.85 -5.96 13.05
CA GLU A 32 11.80 -5.17 14.29
C GLU A 32 10.54 -5.42 15.15
N THR A 33 9.55 -6.14 14.62
CA THR A 33 8.21 -6.33 15.22
C THR A 33 8.21 -7.13 16.53
N PHE A 34 9.29 -7.86 16.83
CA PHE A 34 9.40 -8.67 18.05
C PHE A 34 10.00 -7.94 19.25
N LYS A 35 10.15 -6.60 19.20
CA LYS A 35 10.57 -5.79 20.36
C LYS A 35 9.39 -5.56 21.32
N PRO A 36 9.46 -5.97 22.59
CA PRO A 36 8.31 -6.02 23.50
C PRO A 36 7.65 -4.67 23.83
N ASN A 37 8.38 -3.56 23.71
CA ASN A 37 7.96 -2.28 24.30
C ASN A 37 7.19 -1.35 23.34
N ASN A 38 7.05 -1.70 22.06
CA ASN A 38 6.23 -0.95 21.08
C ASN A 38 5.91 -1.83 19.85
N PRO A 39 5.03 -2.84 19.98
CA PRO A 39 4.77 -3.83 18.94
C PRO A 39 3.88 -3.25 17.81
N SER A 40 4.42 -2.29 17.08
CA SER A 40 3.90 -1.88 15.78
C SER A 40 4.65 -2.67 14.70
N ILE A 41 3.91 -3.23 13.74
CA ILE A 41 4.52 -3.77 12.50
C ILE A 41 5.19 -2.66 11.67
N TYR A 42 4.85 -1.40 11.95
CA TYR A 42 5.44 -0.21 11.34
C TYR A 42 6.42 0.48 12.30
N ILE A 43 7.62 0.76 11.82
CA ILE A 43 8.63 1.52 12.54
C ILE A 43 8.18 2.99 12.58
N ARG A 44 8.07 3.57 13.77
CA ARG A 44 7.80 5.01 13.95
C ARG A 44 9.13 5.76 13.89
N HIS A 45 9.35 6.52 12.82
CA HIS A 45 10.53 7.37 12.73
C HIS A 45 10.29 8.71 13.45
N LYS A 46 11.38 9.38 13.80
CA LYS A 46 11.36 10.72 14.41
C LYS A 46 11.67 11.76 13.33
N GLU A 47 11.06 12.93 13.43
CA GLU A 47 11.46 14.10 12.65
C GLU A 47 12.98 14.33 12.82
N GLY A 48 13.68 14.65 11.73
CA GLY A 48 15.14 14.78 11.70
C GLY A 48 15.90 13.47 11.40
N GLY A 49 15.24 12.31 11.43
CA GLY A 49 15.87 11.03 11.10
C GLY A 49 16.12 10.85 9.60
N ILE A 50 17.19 10.12 9.23
CA ILE A 50 17.50 9.79 7.84
C ILE A 50 17.20 8.32 7.57
N ILE A 51 16.34 8.04 6.59
CA ILE A 51 15.90 6.69 6.19
C ILE A 51 16.11 6.53 4.68
N HIS A 52 17.08 5.69 4.30
CA HIS A 52 17.45 5.42 2.91
C HIS A 52 17.59 6.69 2.05
N ASP A 53 18.43 7.62 2.50
CA ASP A 53 18.70 8.92 1.84
C ASP A 53 17.52 9.90 1.79
N TYR A 54 16.54 9.73 2.68
CA TYR A 54 15.48 10.70 2.91
C TYR A 54 15.47 11.17 4.35
N LEU A 55 15.42 12.49 4.54
CA LEU A 55 15.14 13.13 5.81
C LEU A 55 13.64 13.05 6.10
N VAL A 56 13.28 12.55 7.28
CA VAL A 56 11.92 12.68 7.82
C VAL A 56 11.73 14.12 8.25
N GLU A 57 11.16 14.94 7.37
CA GLU A 57 10.93 16.36 7.62
C GLU A 57 9.76 16.56 8.59
N LYS A 58 8.70 15.77 8.41
CA LYS A 58 7.47 15.92 9.19
C LYS A 58 6.82 14.58 9.51
N VAL A 59 6.32 14.44 10.74
CA VAL A 59 5.48 13.31 11.15
C VAL A 59 4.05 13.80 11.38
N PHE A 60 3.09 13.09 10.81
CA PHE A 60 1.67 13.39 10.88
C PHE A 60 0.96 12.26 11.61
N GLU A 61 0.35 12.53 12.76
CA GLU A 61 -0.38 11.52 13.53
C GLU A 61 -1.72 12.08 14.03
N HIS A 62 -2.81 11.35 13.78
CA HIS A 62 -4.12 11.69 14.35
C HIS A 62 -4.52 10.62 15.38
N PRO A 63 -4.55 10.96 16.68
CA PRO A 63 -4.69 9.97 17.75
C PRO A 63 -5.98 9.17 17.64
N ASP A 64 -7.13 9.81 17.40
CA ASP A 64 -8.44 9.11 17.45
C ASP A 64 -8.69 8.13 16.30
N THR A 65 -7.93 8.28 15.22
CA THR A 65 -8.17 7.54 13.98
C THR A 65 -7.04 6.59 13.63
N GLY A 66 -5.91 6.65 14.35
CA GLY A 66 -4.73 5.87 13.99
C GLY A 66 -4.02 6.34 12.71
N PHE A 67 -4.45 7.43 12.07
CA PHE A 67 -3.76 7.99 10.90
C PHE A 67 -2.30 8.27 11.25
N TYR A 68 -1.39 7.78 10.40
CA TYR A 68 0.04 8.05 10.52
C TYR A 68 0.65 8.18 9.13
N ALA A 69 1.40 9.26 8.93
CA ALA A 69 2.19 9.46 7.73
C ALA A 69 3.48 10.21 8.02
N GLU A 70 4.45 10.08 7.12
CA GLU A 70 5.73 10.78 7.19
C GLU A 70 5.94 11.57 5.90
N GLY A 71 6.09 12.88 6.02
CA GLY A 71 6.60 13.73 4.96
C GLY A 71 8.11 13.62 4.93
N ARG A 72 8.65 13.08 3.86
CA ARG A 72 10.08 12.86 3.69
C ARG A 72 10.62 13.66 2.51
N VAL A 73 11.75 14.31 2.72
CA VAL A 73 12.47 15.05 1.67
C VAL A 73 13.79 14.34 1.38
N PRO A 74 14.21 14.23 0.12
CA PRO A 74 15.41 13.52 -0.22
C PRO A 74 16.65 14.32 0.21
N VAL A 75 17.68 13.63 0.68
CA VAL A 75 18.98 14.23 1.01
C VAL A 75 19.73 14.62 -0.29
N SER A 76 19.44 13.93 -1.39
CA SER A 76 19.96 14.22 -2.73
C SER A 76 18.89 14.81 -3.64
N ILE A 77 19.24 15.79 -4.48
CA ILE A 77 18.31 16.53 -5.36
C ILE A 77 17.68 15.67 -6.49
N ASN A 78 18.10 14.43 -6.68
CA ASN A 78 17.68 13.60 -7.80
C ASN A 78 16.36 12.84 -7.58
N HIS A 79 15.75 12.95 -6.41
CA HIS A 79 14.51 12.28 -6.06
C HIS A 79 13.41 13.31 -5.71
N PRO A 80 12.12 12.97 -5.80
CA PRO A 80 11.05 13.83 -5.28
C PRO A 80 10.94 13.73 -3.75
N PRO A 81 10.30 14.69 -3.08
CA PRO A 81 9.75 14.45 -1.75
C PRO A 81 8.65 13.38 -1.79
N VAL A 82 8.43 12.69 -0.69
CA VAL A 82 7.44 11.61 -0.59
C VAL A 82 6.60 11.73 0.67
N LEU A 83 5.28 11.55 0.55
CA LEU A 83 4.41 11.30 1.69
C LEU A 83 4.22 9.79 1.84
N VAL A 84 4.76 9.22 2.92
CA VAL A 84 4.66 7.79 3.24
C VAL A 84 3.49 7.58 4.19
N ILE A 85 2.41 6.98 3.70
CA ILE A 85 1.21 6.72 4.50
C ILE A 85 1.25 5.27 5.00
N ARG A 86 1.14 5.12 6.30
CA ARG A 86 1.12 3.82 6.97
C ARG A 86 -0.12 3.02 6.58
N GLY A 87 0.04 1.70 6.45
CA GLY A 87 -1.07 0.77 6.43
C GLY A 87 -1.80 0.66 7.78
N TYR A 88 -2.71 -0.30 7.86
CA TYR A 88 -3.38 -0.66 9.10
C TYR A 88 -2.35 -1.10 10.13
N GLY A 89 -2.31 -0.50 11.32
CA GLY A 89 -1.24 -0.83 12.26
C GLY A 89 -1.64 -0.84 13.72
N SER A 90 -1.78 -2.05 14.25
CA SER A 90 -0.95 -2.70 15.28
C SER A 90 -1.81 -3.84 15.79
N TRP A 91 -1.38 -5.08 15.61
CA TRP A 91 -2.07 -6.23 16.20
C TRP A 91 -1.91 -6.26 17.72
N TYR A 92 -1.20 -5.29 18.32
CA TYR A 92 -1.01 -5.20 19.75
C TYR A 92 -0.56 -3.81 20.26
N PRO A 93 -1.05 -3.36 21.44
CA PRO A 93 -2.27 -3.85 22.06
C PRO A 93 -3.48 -3.55 21.15
N PHE A 94 -4.58 -4.24 21.37
CA PHE A 94 -5.78 -4.20 20.52
C PHE A 94 -6.51 -2.83 20.48
N ASP A 95 -5.96 -1.78 21.10
CA ASP A 95 -6.62 -0.49 21.30
C ASP A 95 -6.80 0.27 19.97
N ARG A 96 -5.76 0.36 19.13
CA ARG A 96 -5.84 1.09 17.85
C ARG A 96 -6.48 0.30 16.70
N VAL A 97 -6.74 -1.00 16.91
CA VAL A 97 -7.40 -1.87 15.93
C VAL A 97 -8.75 -1.30 15.51
N LEU A 98 -9.51 -0.77 16.46
CA LEU A 98 -10.85 -0.22 16.24
C LEU A 98 -10.84 1.13 15.50
N GLU A 99 -9.75 1.90 15.60
CA GLU A 99 -9.66 3.25 15.02
C GLU A 99 -9.66 3.20 13.49
N ASP A 100 -8.88 2.26 12.95
CA ASP A 100 -8.72 2.02 11.51
C ASP A 100 -9.82 1.11 10.93
N THR A 101 -10.47 0.29 11.76
CA THR A 101 -11.46 -0.75 11.38
C THR A 101 -12.52 -0.26 10.37
N PRO A 102 -13.20 0.89 10.59
CA PRO A 102 -14.23 1.35 9.64
C PRO A 102 -13.71 1.50 8.22
N ASP A 103 -12.54 2.10 8.05
CA ASP A 103 -11.92 2.27 6.73
C ASP A 103 -11.44 0.96 6.13
N VAL A 104 -10.96 0.03 6.96
CA VAL A 104 -10.51 -1.30 6.53
C VAL A 104 -11.64 -2.17 6.01
N PHE A 105 -12.85 -2.05 6.56
CA PHE A 105 -13.97 -2.90 6.16
C PHE A 105 -14.95 -2.21 5.21
N MET A 106 -14.95 -0.87 5.15
CA MET A 106 -15.90 -0.10 4.34
C MET A 106 -15.17 0.80 3.35
N ALA A 107 -15.21 0.42 2.07
CA ALA A 107 -14.54 1.16 1.00
C ALA A 107 -15.00 2.62 0.84
N LYS A 108 -16.25 2.92 1.23
CA LYS A 108 -16.85 4.27 1.18
C LYS A 108 -16.48 5.19 2.34
N VAL A 109 -15.90 4.66 3.41
CA VAL A 109 -15.46 5.47 4.55
C VAL A 109 -14.15 6.16 4.17
N GLU A 110 -14.00 7.40 4.62
CA GLU A 110 -12.86 8.28 4.33
C GLU A 110 -12.37 8.98 5.61
N ARG A 111 -12.42 8.29 6.76
CA ARG A 111 -12.06 8.88 8.07
C ARG A 111 -10.59 9.25 8.09
N GLN A 112 -9.74 8.35 7.57
CA GLN A 112 -8.30 8.55 7.46
C GLN A 112 -7.93 9.73 6.53
N LEU A 113 -8.65 9.92 5.42
CA LEU A 113 -8.46 11.09 4.55
C LEU A 113 -8.71 12.40 5.32
N LYS A 114 -9.82 12.48 6.07
CA LYS A 114 -10.13 13.65 6.89
C LYS A 114 -9.06 13.88 7.95
N SER A 115 -8.56 12.81 8.57
CA SER A 115 -7.45 12.91 9.51
C SER A 115 -6.20 13.49 8.87
N ALA A 116 -5.84 13.03 7.66
CA ALA A 116 -4.71 13.55 6.90
C ALA A 116 -4.82 15.05 6.62
N GLU A 117 -6.04 15.53 6.35
CA GLU A 117 -6.34 16.96 6.20
C GLU A 117 -6.14 17.70 7.52
N THR A 118 -6.74 17.21 8.61
CA THR A 118 -6.67 17.83 9.93
C THR A 118 -5.25 17.98 10.47
N VAL A 119 -4.41 16.97 10.29
CA VAL A 119 -3.03 16.99 10.83
C VAL A 119 -2.02 17.69 9.91
N GLY A 120 -2.47 18.26 8.78
CA GLY A 120 -1.63 19.06 7.88
C GLY A 120 -0.80 18.26 6.88
N ALA A 121 -1.07 16.96 6.69
CA ALA A 121 -0.36 16.16 5.67
C ALA A 121 -0.67 16.67 4.24
N ILE A 122 -1.91 17.12 4.01
CA ILE A 122 -2.31 17.70 2.73
C ILE A 122 -1.67 19.08 2.49
N ASP A 123 -1.57 19.90 3.54
CA ASP A 123 -0.92 21.21 3.44
C ASP A 123 0.58 21.07 3.15
N TRP A 124 1.22 20.05 3.72
CA TRP A 124 2.59 19.69 3.38
C TRP A 124 2.75 19.33 1.90
N ILE A 125 1.87 18.49 1.34
CA ILE A 125 1.89 18.16 -0.11
C ILE A 125 1.76 19.43 -0.96
N LYS A 126 0.79 20.30 -0.64
CA LYS A 126 0.57 21.57 -1.36
C LYS A 126 1.79 22.49 -1.28
N GLN A 127 2.45 22.53 -0.11
CA GLN A 127 3.66 23.32 0.09
C GLN A 127 4.81 22.81 -0.78
N GLN A 128 5.04 21.49 -0.84
CA GLN A 128 6.08 20.91 -1.69
C GLN A 128 5.83 21.19 -3.18
N CYS A 129 4.57 21.05 -3.62
CA CYS A 129 4.17 21.43 -4.99
C CYS A 129 4.43 22.91 -5.28
N THR A 130 4.07 23.81 -4.36
CA THR A 130 4.27 25.27 -4.53
C THR A 130 5.75 25.65 -4.60
N ARG A 131 6.63 24.88 -3.95
CA ARG A 131 8.10 25.01 -4.01
C ARG A 131 8.71 24.45 -5.31
N GLY A 132 7.89 23.96 -6.24
CA GLY A 132 8.34 23.34 -7.50
C GLY A 132 8.78 21.89 -7.36
N ASN A 133 8.56 21.26 -6.20
CA ASN A 133 8.96 19.89 -5.89
C ASN A 133 7.73 19.04 -5.55
N PRO A 134 6.80 18.80 -6.50
CA PRO A 134 5.58 18.03 -6.20
C PRO A 134 5.95 16.64 -5.67
N ALA A 135 5.28 16.24 -4.59
CA ALA A 135 5.60 15.01 -3.88
C ALA A 135 4.96 13.78 -4.55
N ASP A 136 5.60 12.62 -4.39
CA ASP A 136 4.91 11.35 -4.60
C ASP A 136 4.16 10.95 -3.33
N ILE A 137 3.04 10.24 -3.49
CA ILE A 137 2.32 9.64 -2.37
C ILE A 137 2.48 8.13 -2.44
N ILE A 138 2.89 7.53 -1.32
CA ILE A 138 3.06 6.10 -1.24
C ILE A 138 2.28 5.51 -0.06
N GLY A 139 1.77 4.29 -0.23
CA GLY A 139 1.04 3.63 0.83
C GLY A 139 0.80 2.15 0.59
N GLU A 140 0.72 1.40 1.68
CA GLU A 140 0.45 -0.04 1.68
C GLU A 140 -0.89 -0.32 2.37
N SER A 141 -1.62 -1.35 1.92
CA SER A 141 -2.89 -1.75 2.56
C SER A 141 -3.84 -0.56 2.75
N LEU A 142 -4.24 -0.23 3.99
CA LEU A 142 -5.03 0.95 4.30
C LEU A 142 -4.37 2.26 3.84
N GLY A 143 -3.06 2.43 4.00
CA GLY A 143 -2.34 3.61 3.54
C GLY A 143 -2.41 3.77 2.02
N GLY A 144 -2.46 2.66 1.29
CA GLY A 144 -2.72 2.65 -0.15
C GLY A 144 -4.14 3.09 -0.53
N LYS A 145 -5.15 2.78 0.28
CA LYS A 145 -6.52 3.33 0.12
C LYS A 145 -6.53 4.83 0.33
N VAL A 146 -5.87 5.30 1.40
CA VAL A 146 -5.79 6.74 1.71
C VAL A 146 -5.03 7.48 0.62
N ALA A 147 -3.93 6.93 0.11
CA ALA A 147 -3.19 7.50 -1.01
C ALA A 147 -4.07 7.67 -2.26
N GLN A 148 -4.90 6.68 -2.59
CA GLN A 148 -5.87 6.76 -3.68
C GLN A 148 -6.92 7.87 -3.45
N GLN A 149 -7.42 7.98 -2.22
CA GLN A 149 -8.37 9.02 -1.84
C GLN A 149 -7.77 10.43 -1.94
N ILE A 150 -6.53 10.59 -1.48
CA ILE A 150 -5.81 11.87 -1.54
C ILE A 150 -5.56 12.27 -3.00
N VAL A 151 -5.01 11.38 -3.84
CA VAL A 151 -4.71 11.74 -5.23
C VAL A 151 -5.95 11.99 -6.07
N ALA A 152 -7.07 11.31 -5.78
CA ALA A 152 -8.32 11.59 -6.44
C ALA A 152 -8.91 12.97 -6.07
N LYS A 153 -8.66 13.45 -4.84
CA LYS A 153 -9.15 14.75 -4.35
C LYS A 153 -8.21 15.92 -4.66
N TYR A 154 -6.91 15.68 -4.69
CA TYR A 154 -5.85 16.68 -4.85
C TYR A 154 -4.88 16.37 -6.00
N PRO A 155 -5.36 16.00 -7.20
CA PRO A 155 -4.50 15.47 -8.26
C PRO A 155 -3.41 16.45 -8.72
N ASP A 156 -3.69 17.75 -8.70
CA ASP A 156 -2.78 18.80 -9.21
C ASP A 156 -1.55 19.05 -8.34
N TYR A 157 -1.55 18.55 -7.10
CA TYR A 157 -0.46 18.77 -6.14
C TYR A 157 0.51 17.59 -6.04
N ILE A 158 0.23 16.51 -6.76
CA ILE A 158 0.89 15.21 -6.59
C ILE A 158 1.57 14.83 -7.89
N ARG A 159 2.84 14.43 -7.79
CA ARG A 159 3.64 14.04 -8.95
C ARG A 159 3.25 12.65 -9.44
N SER A 160 3.18 11.68 -8.52
CA SER A 160 2.68 10.33 -8.77
C SER A 160 2.19 9.66 -7.49
N THR A 161 1.43 8.59 -7.64
CA THR A 161 0.92 7.78 -6.52
C THR A 161 1.33 6.33 -6.70
N VAL A 162 2.01 5.75 -5.72
CA VAL A 162 2.48 4.37 -5.76
C VAL A 162 1.93 3.59 -4.58
N THR A 163 1.12 2.59 -4.85
CA THR A 163 0.47 1.80 -3.80
C THR A 163 0.90 0.34 -3.85
N PHE A 164 1.00 -0.29 -2.68
CA PHE A 164 1.33 -1.71 -2.54
C PHE A 164 0.20 -2.44 -1.81
N ASN A 165 -0.30 -3.55 -2.37
CA ASN A 165 -1.36 -4.37 -1.77
C ASN A 165 -2.51 -3.53 -1.16
N ALA A 166 -2.89 -2.45 -1.84
CA ALA A 166 -3.77 -1.45 -1.29
C ALA A 166 -5.18 -2.00 -1.06
N LEU A 167 -5.86 -1.49 -0.03
CA LEU A 167 -7.31 -1.65 0.05
C LEU A 167 -7.99 -0.83 -1.05
N GLY A 168 -9.16 -1.29 -1.50
CA GLY A 168 -9.94 -0.57 -2.51
C GLY A 168 -10.60 0.70 -1.96
N VAL A 169 -11.02 1.58 -2.85
CA VAL A 169 -11.85 2.76 -2.59
C VAL A 169 -13.29 2.52 -3.04
N SER A 170 -14.18 3.51 -2.82
CA SER A 170 -15.55 3.43 -3.32
C SER A 170 -15.61 3.33 -4.84
N GLU A 171 -16.59 2.60 -5.37
CA GLU A 171 -16.82 2.48 -6.81
C GLU A 171 -17.03 3.85 -7.48
N LYS A 172 -17.70 4.78 -6.79
CA LYS A 172 -17.88 6.16 -7.26
C LYS A 172 -16.52 6.81 -7.49
N LEU A 173 -15.63 6.80 -6.49
CA LEU A 173 -14.30 7.39 -6.60
C LEU A 173 -13.48 6.73 -7.71
N ALA A 174 -13.53 5.39 -7.80
CA ALA A 174 -12.85 4.63 -8.84
C ALA A 174 -13.32 4.96 -10.27
N LYS A 175 -14.57 5.42 -10.45
CA LYS A 175 -15.10 5.82 -11.76
C LYS A 175 -14.88 7.29 -12.07
N THR A 176 -14.89 8.17 -11.08
CA THR A 176 -14.83 9.63 -11.28
C THR A 176 -13.44 10.23 -11.12
N SER A 177 -12.46 9.48 -10.61
CA SER A 177 -11.10 9.98 -10.44
C SER A 177 -10.48 10.37 -11.77
N THR A 178 -9.93 11.58 -11.83
CA THR A 178 -9.14 12.11 -12.95
C THR A 178 -7.64 12.05 -12.69
N ALA A 179 -7.24 11.44 -11.56
CA ALA A 179 -5.84 11.30 -11.19
C ALA A 179 -5.05 10.60 -12.28
N THR A 180 -3.84 11.08 -12.54
CA THR A 180 -2.89 10.47 -13.47
C THR A 180 -1.66 10.00 -12.69
N ASN A 181 -0.76 9.24 -13.35
CA ASN A 181 0.47 8.73 -12.74
C ASN A 181 0.25 7.89 -11.47
N VAL A 182 -0.77 7.03 -11.51
CA VAL A 182 -1.09 6.11 -10.41
C VAL A 182 -0.57 4.71 -10.75
N PHE A 183 0.14 4.08 -9.81
CA PHE A 183 0.71 2.75 -9.93
C PHE A 183 0.23 1.86 -8.77
N HIS A 184 -0.40 0.75 -9.11
CA HIS A 184 -0.89 -0.24 -8.16
C HIS A 184 -0.05 -1.51 -8.26
N TYR A 185 0.71 -1.81 -7.22
CA TYR A 185 1.51 -3.02 -7.12
C TYR A 185 0.80 -4.04 -6.21
N PHE A 186 0.47 -5.21 -6.74
CA PHE A 186 -0.10 -6.32 -5.98
C PHE A 186 0.86 -7.49 -5.93
N THR A 187 1.03 -8.08 -4.76
CA THR A 187 1.87 -9.26 -4.60
C THR A 187 1.10 -10.50 -5.08
N LEU A 188 1.75 -11.33 -5.89
CA LEU A 188 1.12 -12.53 -6.44
C LEU A 188 0.58 -13.44 -5.33
N GLY A 189 -0.71 -13.80 -5.44
CA GLY A 189 -1.40 -14.67 -4.47
C GLY A 189 -1.64 -14.03 -3.10
N GLU A 190 -1.38 -12.73 -2.95
CA GLU A 190 -1.93 -11.92 -1.87
C GLU A 190 -3.44 -11.77 -2.10
N ARG A 191 -4.21 -11.93 -1.03
CA ARG A 191 -5.68 -11.90 -1.10
C ARG A 191 -6.32 -10.88 -0.14
N TYR A 192 -5.58 -10.40 0.84
CA TYR A 192 -6.12 -9.56 1.91
C TYR A 192 -6.57 -8.21 1.37
N ALA A 193 -5.74 -7.59 0.51
CA ALA A 193 -6.03 -6.35 -0.19
C ALA A 193 -7.38 -6.40 -0.93
N PHE A 194 -7.62 -7.53 -1.59
CA PHE A 194 -8.86 -7.75 -2.33
C PHE A 194 -10.04 -8.01 -1.41
N TRP A 195 -9.84 -8.70 -0.28
CA TRP A 195 -10.89 -9.21 0.60
C TRP A 195 -11.49 -8.16 1.52
N ALA A 196 -10.64 -7.37 2.18
CA ALA A 196 -11.01 -6.70 3.42
C ALA A 196 -12.15 -5.68 3.29
N ASN A 197 -12.28 -4.96 2.16
CA ASN A 197 -13.35 -3.95 2.01
C ASN A 197 -14.21 -4.06 0.74
N GLY A 198 -13.91 -4.99 -0.17
CA GLY A 198 -14.63 -5.11 -1.44
C GLY A 198 -14.61 -3.86 -2.32
N GLY A 199 -13.68 -2.92 -2.07
CA GLY A 199 -13.54 -1.69 -2.84
C GLY A 199 -13.00 -1.91 -4.25
N ASP A 200 -13.04 -0.87 -5.06
CA ASP A 200 -12.44 -0.84 -6.40
C ASP A 200 -11.20 0.07 -6.40
N TYR A 201 -10.48 0.20 -7.50
CA TYR A 201 -9.26 1.01 -7.57
C TYR A 201 -9.44 2.15 -8.56
N ILE A 202 -8.85 3.31 -8.26
CA ILE A 202 -8.82 4.42 -9.22
C ILE A 202 -8.02 4.01 -10.47
N PRO A 203 -8.26 4.62 -11.64
CA PRO A 203 -7.53 4.26 -12.85
C PRO A 203 -6.02 4.49 -12.69
N GLY A 204 -5.22 3.55 -13.21
CA GLY A 204 -3.76 3.58 -13.10
C GLY A 204 -3.10 2.35 -13.73
N THR A 205 -1.78 2.31 -13.70
CA THR A 205 -0.98 1.15 -14.11
C THR A 205 -1.06 0.08 -13.03
N ILE A 206 -1.50 -1.13 -13.37
CA ILE A 206 -1.64 -2.23 -12.43
C ILE A 206 -0.53 -3.24 -12.70
N LEU A 207 0.24 -3.58 -11.65
CA LEU A 207 1.38 -4.48 -11.71
C LEU A 207 1.23 -5.60 -10.69
N ILE A 208 1.47 -6.84 -11.12
CA ILE A 208 1.65 -7.98 -10.24
C ILE A 208 3.14 -8.21 -10.01
N VAL A 209 3.56 -8.32 -8.75
CA VAL A 209 4.94 -8.57 -8.34
C VAL A 209 5.10 -9.93 -7.70
N SER A 210 6.19 -10.63 -8.03
CA SER A 210 6.57 -11.88 -7.38
C SER A 210 8.08 -12.12 -7.46
N HIS A 211 8.65 -12.90 -6.55
CA HIS A 211 10.07 -13.25 -6.63
C HIS A 211 10.36 -14.30 -7.72
N LYS A 212 9.45 -15.29 -7.91
CA LYS A 212 9.67 -16.43 -8.81
C LYS A 212 8.42 -16.81 -9.64
N GLY A 213 7.42 -15.94 -9.74
CA GLY A 213 6.15 -16.26 -10.39
C GLY A 213 5.44 -17.46 -9.79
N GLU A 214 4.66 -18.15 -10.61
CA GLU A 214 3.85 -19.33 -10.23
C GLU A 214 4.66 -20.64 -10.24
N ASN A 215 5.76 -20.66 -9.48
CA ASN A 215 6.57 -21.86 -9.34
C ASN A 215 5.87 -22.96 -8.50
N TRP A 216 6.52 -24.12 -8.37
CA TRP A 216 5.94 -25.26 -7.65
C TRP A 216 5.68 -24.98 -6.16
N TRP A 217 6.56 -24.22 -5.49
CA TRP A 217 6.36 -23.80 -4.10
C TRP A 217 5.12 -22.94 -3.95
N TYR A 218 4.95 -21.96 -4.85
CA TYR A 218 3.75 -21.12 -4.90
C TYR A 218 2.48 -21.97 -5.05
N LYS A 219 2.49 -22.97 -5.93
CA LYS A 219 1.33 -23.87 -6.12
C LYS A 219 0.96 -24.65 -4.86
N ILE A 220 1.95 -25.07 -4.07
CA ILE A 220 1.72 -25.75 -2.79
C ILE A 220 1.13 -24.78 -1.76
N GLU A 221 1.73 -23.61 -1.59
CA GLU A 221 1.22 -22.56 -0.70
C GLU A 221 -0.21 -22.17 -1.06
N GLU A 222 -0.49 -22.04 -2.36
CA GLU A 222 -1.80 -21.72 -2.89
C GLU A 222 -2.83 -22.83 -2.63
N ALA A 223 -2.42 -24.09 -2.73
CA ALA A 223 -3.27 -25.23 -2.35
C ALA A 223 -3.62 -25.21 -0.85
N ILE A 224 -2.68 -24.81 0.02
CA ILE A 224 -2.92 -24.62 1.45
C ILE A 224 -3.95 -23.51 1.68
N VAL A 225 -3.76 -22.35 1.06
CA VAL A 225 -4.68 -21.20 1.16
C VAL A 225 -6.09 -21.57 0.70
N ARG A 226 -6.22 -22.29 -0.42
CA ARG A 226 -7.53 -22.77 -0.92
C ARG A 226 -8.18 -23.77 0.03
N ARG A 227 -7.40 -24.70 0.60
CA ARG A 227 -7.89 -25.71 1.53
C ARG A 227 -8.40 -25.13 2.85
N ALA A 228 -7.90 -23.95 3.25
CA ALA A 228 -8.36 -23.26 4.45
C ALA A 228 -9.86 -22.92 4.40
N ARG A 229 -10.43 -22.65 3.21
CA ARG A 229 -11.84 -22.32 2.99
C ARG A 229 -12.36 -21.30 4.02
N PHE A 230 -11.81 -20.09 3.98
CA PHE A 230 -12.13 -19.00 4.91
C PHE A 230 -13.63 -18.63 4.97
N GLU A 231 -14.43 -19.04 3.98
CA GLU A 231 -15.86 -18.74 3.87
C GLU A 231 -16.82 -19.82 4.39
N GLY A 232 -16.32 -20.87 5.02
CA GLY A 232 -17.14 -21.99 5.51
C GLY A 232 -17.33 -22.01 7.02
N LYS A 233 -18.31 -22.80 7.49
CA LYS A 233 -18.39 -23.19 8.92
C LYS A 233 -17.04 -23.74 9.38
N PHE A 234 -16.46 -23.09 10.38
CA PHE A 234 -15.18 -23.48 10.96
C PHE A 234 -15.27 -24.92 11.50
N ARG A 235 -14.38 -25.80 11.02
CA ARG A 235 -14.26 -27.18 11.51
C ARG A 235 -12.96 -27.30 12.29
N LYS A 236 -13.01 -27.81 13.53
CA LYS A 236 -11.82 -27.99 14.40
C LYS A 236 -10.65 -28.71 13.70
N ARG A 237 -10.94 -29.68 12.80
CA ARG A 237 -9.93 -30.40 12.00
C ARG A 237 -9.17 -29.53 10.98
N ARG A 238 -9.55 -28.26 10.78
CA ARG A 238 -8.93 -27.33 9.82
C ARG A 238 -8.14 -26.20 10.47
N VAL A 239 -8.12 -26.12 11.80
CA VAL A 239 -7.45 -25.04 12.55
C VAL A 239 -6.01 -24.84 12.06
N LEU A 240 -5.23 -25.92 11.99
CA LEU A 240 -3.84 -25.87 11.54
C LEU A 240 -3.69 -25.32 10.11
N VAL A 241 -4.56 -25.74 9.19
CA VAL A 241 -4.54 -25.28 7.79
C VAL A 241 -4.91 -23.80 7.70
N VAL A 242 -5.88 -23.36 8.49
CA VAL A 242 -6.29 -21.94 8.57
C VAL A 242 -5.15 -21.08 9.11
N LEU A 243 -4.49 -21.51 10.19
CA LEU A 243 -3.34 -20.80 10.76
C LEU A 243 -2.18 -20.72 9.76
N LEU A 244 -1.85 -21.83 9.10
CA LEU A 244 -0.79 -21.86 8.09
C LEU A 244 -1.12 -20.96 6.89
N ALA A 245 -2.37 -20.99 6.41
CA ALA A 245 -2.82 -20.12 5.34
C ALA A 245 -2.78 -18.64 5.73
N GLN A 246 -3.15 -18.29 6.97
CA GLN A 246 -3.03 -16.93 7.47
C GLN A 246 -1.57 -16.46 7.54
N LEU A 247 -0.67 -17.32 8.01
CA LEU A 247 0.77 -17.01 8.04
C LEU A 247 1.34 -16.79 6.63
N LEU A 248 0.96 -17.65 5.67
CA LEU A 248 1.36 -17.50 4.27
C LEU A 248 0.84 -16.20 3.67
N LEU A 249 -0.44 -15.87 3.88
CA LEU A 249 -1.04 -14.63 3.38
C LEU A 249 -0.39 -13.39 4.01
N LEU A 250 -0.13 -13.42 5.32
CA LEU A 250 0.56 -12.35 6.03
C LEU A 250 1.99 -12.16 5.51
N ASN A 251 2.71 -13.25 5.28
CA ASN A 251 4.04 -13.20 4.68
C ASN A 251 4.01 -12.61 3.27
N ARG A 252 3.05 -13.02 2.42
CA ARG A 252 2.88 -12.45 1.08
C ARG A 252 2.54 -10.96 1.11
N HIS A 253 1.65 -10.54 2.01
CA HIS A 253 1.25 -9.14 2.17
C HIS A 253 2.46 -8.24 2.51
N ASN A 254 3.29 -8.69 3.46
CA ASN A 254 4.44 -7.92 3.95
C ASN A 254 5.75 -8.14 3.16
N ALA A 255 5.77 -9.06 2.18
CA ALA A 255 6.99 -9.42 1.48
C ALA A 255 7.54 -8.23 0.66
N ILE A 256 8.82 -7.90 0.85
CA ILE A 256 9.55 -6.96 -0.01
C ILE A 256 10.06 -7.74 -1.22
N VAL A 257 9.42 -7.57 -2.37
CA VAL A 257 9.62 -8.37 -3.57
C VAL A 257 10.57 -7.68 -4.56
N LEU A 258 10.40 -6.38 -4.78
CA LEU A 258 11.13 -5.61 -5.80
C LEU A 258 12.62 -5.47 -5.52
N ASN A 259 13.03 -5.70 -4.27
CA ASN A 259 14.43 -5.71 -3.85
C ASN A 259 15.08 -7.11 -3.90
N LYS A 260 14.36 -8.15 -4.34
CA LYS A 260 14.92 -9.49 -4.51
C LYS A 260 15.73 -9.58 -5.81
N ARG A 261 16.57 -10.62 -5.93
CA ARG A 261 17.33 -10.88 -7.16
C ARG A 261 16.36 -11.31 -8.27
N LYS A 262 16.24 -10.50 -9.33
CA LYS A 262 15.35 -10.73 -10.50
C LYS A 262 13.87 -10.86 -10.10
N PRO A 263 13.23 -9.80 -9.59
CA PRO A 263 11.79 -9.83 -9.35
C PRO A 263 11.06 -9.96 -10.69
N LEU A 264 10.00 -10.77 -10.71
CA LEU A 264 9.06 -10.80 -11.82
C LEU A 264 8.00 -9.73 -11.57
N VAL A 265 7.85 -8.83 -12.53
CA VAL A 265 6.83 -7.77 -12.53
C VAL A 265 6.06 -7.88 -13.83
N VAL A 266 4.75 -8.06 -13.73
CA VAL A 266 3.85 -8.22 -14.88
C VAL A 266 2.79 -7.14 -14.82
N GLN A 267 2.72 -6.31 -15.85
CA GLN A 267 1.62 -5.37 -16.01
C GLN A 267 0.35 -6.14 -16.42
N ILE A 268 -0.77 -5.82 -15.79
CA ILE A 268 -2.07 -6.40 -16.09
C ILE A 268 -3.10 -5.30 -16.32
N ASP A 269 -4.20 -5.65 -16.98
CA ASP A 269 -5.34 -4.75 -17.12
C ASP A 269 -6.35 -4.92 -15.97
N ARG A 270 -7.36 -4.03 -15.94
CA ARG A 270 -8.41 -4.04 -14.92
C ARG A 270 -9.28 -5.30 -15.00
N THR A 271 -9.52 -5.86 -16.18
CA THR A 271 -10.29 -7.10 -16.35
C THR A 271 -9.55 -8.28 -15.71
N GLN A 272 -8.25 -8.38 -15.94
CA GLN A 272 -7.37 -9.35 -15.31
C GLN A 272 -7.35 -9.17 -13.79
N LEU A 273 -7.25 -7.93 -13.29
CA LEU A 273 -7.34 -7.64 -11.85
C LEU A 273 -8.68 -8.11 -11.26
N GLN A 274 -9.78 -7.92 -11.99
CA GLN A 274 -11.10 -8.40 -11.58
C GLN A 274 -11.18 -9.92 -11.60
N ILE A 275 -10.48 -10.63 -12.48
CA ILE A 275 -10.37 -12.10 -12.45
C ILE A 275 -9.59 -12.55 -11.20
N PHE A 276 -8.47 -11.90 -10.87
CA PHE A 276 -7.74 -12.14 -9.62
C PHE A 276 -8.65 -11.92 -8.39
N ARG A 277 -9.49 -10.88 -8.43
CA ARG A 277 -10.47 -10.58 -7.39
C ARG A 277 -11.64 -11.58 -7.37
N LYS A 278 -12.20 -11.99 -8.51
CA LYS A 278 -13.38 -12.86 -8.64
C LYS A 278 -13.08 -14.35 -8.47
N ASN A 279 -11.84 -14.77 -8.63
CA ASN A 279 -11.38 -16.10 -8.19
C ASN A 279 -11.37 -16.24 -6.65
N ARG A 280 -11.88 -15.22 -5.93
CA ARG A 280 -12.71 -15.42 -4.74
C ARG A 280 -13.72 -16.56 -4.97
N PHE A 281 -13.42 -17.72 -4.36
CA PHE A 281 -14.42 -18.73 -3.92
C PHE A 281 -14.75 -19.91 -4.86
N THR A 282 -13.83 -20.29 -5.75
CA THR A 282 -13.81 -21.67 -6.31
C THR A 282 -12.57 -22.44 -5.86
#